data_AF-A0A6A5HCD2-F1
#
_entry.id   AF-A0A6A5HCD2-F1
#
_cell.length_a   1.000
_cell.length_b   1.000
_cell.length_c   1.000
_cell.angle_alpha   90.00
_cell.angle_beta   90.00
_cell.angle_gamma   90.00
#
_symmetry.space_group_name_H-M   'P 1'
#
loop_
_entity.id
_entity.type
_entity.pdbx_description
1 polymer ?
#
loop_
_entity_poly.entity_id
_entity_poly.type
_entity_poly.pdbx_seq_one_letter_code
_entity_poly.pdbx_strand_id
1 'polypeptide(L)'
;MAGSNPKLMHLRLNCFKLEPNWEHILEGIEYGVWEEKEKKKRPRNFKDHYIYRVEEIDCQNGLDFERKSDGMIGTVMHQSDQIDFFVWHDIQF
;
A
#
# COMPACT_ATOMS: atom_id res chain seq x y z
N MET A 1 -2.95 15.79 10.97
CA MET A 1 -4.43 15.79 10.98
C MET A 1 -4.88 14.33 11.10
N ALA A 2 -5.74 13.99 12.06
CA ALA A 2 -6.36 12.67 12.05
C ALA A 2 -7.36 12.65 10.87
N GLY A 3 -7.10 11.83 9.85
CA GLY A 3 -8.01 11.69 8.72
C GLY A 3 -9.38 11.19 9.17
N SER A 4 -10.41 11.41 8.36
CA SER A 4 -11.80 11.05 8.69
C SER A 4 -12.00 9.55 8.90
N ASN A 5 -11.12 8.71 8.34
CA ASN A 5 -11.10 7.26 8.50
C ASN A 5 -9.76 6.82 9.11
N PRO A 6 -9.58 6.90 10.45
CA PRO A 6 -8.30 6.61 11.09
C PRO A 6 -7.87 5.15 10.98
N LYS A 7 -8.79 4.24 10.62
CA LYS A 7 -8.56 2.80 10.44
C LYS A 7 -8.62 2.34 8.98
N LEU A 8 -8.49 3.26 8.01
CA LEU A 8 -8.40 2.86 6.61
C LEU A 8 -7.16 1.98 6.43
N MET A 9 -7.34 0.77 5.90
CA MET A 9 -6.26 -0.18 5.61
C MET A 9 -6.01 -0.35 4.12
N HIS A 10 -7.04 -0.12 3.29
CA HIS A 10 -6.99 -0.35 1.86
C HIS A 10 -8.00 0.56 1.14
N LEU A 11 -7.54 1.22 0.08
CA LEU A 11 -8.34 1.99 -0.86
C LEU A 11 -7.97 1.53 -2.28
N ARG A 12 -8.97 1.04 -3.01
CA ARG A 12 -8.82 0.62 -4.40
C ARG A 12 -9.52 1.60 -5.35
N LEU A 13 -8.80 2.07 -6.35
CA LEU A 13 -9.32 2.92 -7.42
C LEU A 13 -9.28 2.15 -8.74
N ASN A 14 -10.41 2.09 -9.45
CA ASN A 14 -10.52 1.38 -10.73
C ASN A 14 -10.34 2.31 -11.93
N CYS A 15 -10.22 1.72 -13.12
CA CYS A 15 -10.15 2.39 -14.42
C CYS A 15 -8.85 3.15 -14.71
N PHE A 16 -7.77 2.80 -14.03
CA PHE A 16 -6.41 3.29 -14.32
C PHE A 16 -5.75 2.35 -15.33
N LYS A 17 -6.10 2.47 -16.61
CA LYS A 17 -5.58 1.56 -17.66
C LYS A 17 -4.08 1.68 -17.94
N LEU A 18 -3.46 2.76 -17.48
CA LEU A 18 -2.04 3.04 -17.66
C LEU A 18 -1.40 3.20 -16.29
N GLU A 19 -0.17 2.74 -16.17
CA GLU A 19 0.62 2.92 -14.96
C GLU A 19 0.83 4.43 -14.70
N PRO A 20 0.61 4.90 -13.46
CA PRO A 20 0.87 6.28 -13.09
C PRO A 20 2.37 6.63 -13.18
N ASN A 21 2.67 7.90 -13.41
CA ASN A 21 4.04 8.38 -13.25
C ASN A 21 4.34 8.52 -11.75
N TRP A 22 4.83 7.43 -11.15
CA TRP A 22 5.14 7.37 -9.72
C TRP A 22 6.24 8.34 -9.29
N GLU A 23 7.26 8.56 -10.13
CA GLU A 23 8.34 9.51 -9.83
C GLU A 23 7.79 10.92 -9.64
N HIS A 24 6.83 11.32 -10.48
CA HIS A 24 6.18 12.61 -10.35
C HIS A 24 5.18 12.68 -9.20
N ILE A 25 4.40 11.61 -8.97
CA ILE A 25 3.38 11.57 -7.90
C ILE A 25 4.03 11.55 -6.51
N LEU A 26 5.15 10.84 -6.37
CA LEU A 26 5.89 10.68 -5.12
C LEU A 26 7.07 11.66 -5.03
N GLU A 27 7.07 12.73 -5.83
CA GLU A 27 8.14 13.73 -5.80
C GLU A 27 8.31 14.31 -4.39
N GLY A 28 9.53 14.21 -3.86
CA GLY A 28 9.86 14.66 -2.50
C GLY A 28 9.46 13.71 -1.37
N ILE A 29 8.90 12.54 -1.70
CA ILE A 29 8.61 11.46 -0.75
C ILE A 29 9.68 10.37 -0.91
N GLU A 30 10.26 9.93 0.20
CA GLU A 30 11.16 8.78 0.19
C GLU A 30 10.34 7.49 0.08
N TYR A 31 10.61 6.68 -0.94
CA TYR A 31 9.93 5.41 -1.17
C TYR A 31 10.89 4.30 -1.64
N GLY A 32 10.47 3.05 -1.46
CA GLY A 32 11.22 1.87 -1.89
C GLY A 32 10.30 0.70 -2.23
N VAL A 33 10.83 -0.35 -2.85
CA VAL A 33 10.08 -1.59 -3.13
C VAL A 33 10.27 -2.56 -1.98
N TRP A 34 9.28 -3.40 -1.72
CA TRP A 34 9.38 -4.46 -0.72
C TRP A 34 10.57 -5.38 -0.97
N GLU A 35 11.45 -5.51 0.03
CA GLU A 35 12.56 -6.45 0.01
C GLU A 35 12.39 -7.55 1.06
N GLU A 36 12.95 -8.74 0.83
CA GLU A 36 12.78 -9.87 1.74
C GLU A 36 13.36 -9.62 3.14
N LYS A 37 14.42 -8.81 3.22
CA LYS A 37 15.01 -8.31 4.47
C LYS A 37 14.06 -7.37 5.23
N GLU A 38 13.12 -6.76 4.53
CA GLU A 38 12.07 -5.87 5.05
C GLU A 38 10.78 -6.60 5.39
N LYS A 39 10.79 -7.95 5.44
CA LYS A 39 9.72 -8.74 6.08
C LYS A 39 9.34 -8.23 7.47
N LYS A 40 10.24 -7.51 8.17
CA LYS A 40 10.00 -6.87 9.46
C LYS A 40 9.22 -5.55 9.41
N LYS A 41 8.89 -5.03 8.23
CA LYS A 41 8.15 -3.76 8.06
C LYS A 41 6.70 -3.98 7.67
N ARG A 42 6.41 -4.96 6.81
CA ARG A 42 5.04 -5.40 6.47
C ARG A 42 5.04 -6.80 5.82
N PRO A 43 3.90 -7.52 5.79
CA PRO A 43 3.78 -8.73 4.98
C PRO A 43 3.84 -8.42 3.48
N ARG A 44 4.15 -9.46 2.69
CA ARG A 44 4.15 -9.38 1.22
C ARG A 44 2.74 -9.26 0.64
N ASN A 45 1.80 -10.04 1.18
CA ASN A 45 0.45 -10.15 0.65
C ASN A 45 -0.54 -9.43 1.56
N PHE A 46 -1.53 -8.75 0.96
CA PHE A 46 -2.68 -8.21 1.65
C PHE A 46 -3.89 -9.12 1.44
N LYS A 47 -4.68 -9.36 2.48
CA LYS A 47 -5.93 -10.12 2.38
C LYS A 47 -7.11 -9.18 2.45
N ASP A 48 -7.81 -9.03 1.33
CA ASP A 48 -9.01 -8.21 1.22
C ASP A 48 -10.26 -9.10 1.39
N HIS A 49 -11.09 -8.74 2.36
CA HIS A 49 -12.24 -9.54 2.79
C HIS A 49 -13.53 -8.95 2.24
N TYR A 50 -14.05 -9.57 1.17
CA TYR A 50 -15.40 -9.31 0.67
C TYR A 50 -16.42 -10.19 1.41
N ILE A 51 -17.70 -9.87 1.24
CA ILE A 51 -18.81 -10.60 1.88
C ILE A 51 -18.76 -12.10 1.60
N TYR A 52 -18.35 -12.51 0.39
CA TYR A 52 -18.39 -13.91 -0.06
C TYR A 52 -17.05 -14.47 -0.55
N ARG A 53 -15.95 -13.70 -0.45
CA ARG A 53 -14.63 -14.15 -0.90
C ARG A 53 -13.52 -13.42 -0.16
N VAL A 54 -12.36 -14.06 -0.09
CA VAL A 54 -11.11 -13.41 0.29
C VAL A 54 -10.26 -13.30 -0.96
N GLU A 55 -9.81 -12.11 -1.26
CA GLU A 55 -8.83 -11.84 -2.31
C GLU A 55 -7.46 -11.69 -1.65
N GLU A 56 -6.44 -12.29 -2.24
CA GLU A 56 -5.06 -12.11 -1.81
C GLU A 56 -4.31 -11.28 -2.86
N ILE A 57 -3.82 -10.11 -2.45
CA ILE A 57 -3.15 -9.15 -3.32
C ILE A 57 -1.65 -9.25 -3.05
N ASP A 58 -0.86 -9.60 -4.08
CA ASP A 58 0.60 -9.66 -3.99
C ASP A 58 1.20 -8.25 -4.09
N CYS A 59 1.62 -7.70 -2.95
CA CYS A 59 2.17 -6.35 -2.85
C CYS A 59 3.70 -6.32 -3.01
N GLN A 60 4.33 -7.35 -3.59
CA GLN A 60 5.79 -7.39 -3.77
C GLN A 60 6.32 -6.18 -4.54
N ASN A 61 5.62 -5.74 -5.59
CA ASN A 61 6.06 -4.62 -6.44
C ASN A 61 5.48 -3.27 -5.98
N GLY A 62 4.83 -3.22 -4.82
CA GLY A 62 4.32 -1.97 -4.27
C GLY A 62 5.44 -1.04 -3.83
N LEU A 63 5.21 0.26 -3.99
CA LEU A 63 6.08 1.33 -3.53
C LEU A 63 5.68 1.72 -2.11
N ASP A 64 6.54 1.36 -1.17
CA ASP A 64 6.39 1.63 0.25
C ASP A 64 6.98 3.00 0.59
N PHE A 65 6.26 3.79 1.39
CA PHE A 65 6.73 5.05 1.95
C PHE A 65 6.34 5.14 3.43
N GLU A 66 7.23 5.71 4.23
CA GLU A 66 7.06 5.80 5.68
C GLU A 66 6.59 7.19 6.09
N ARG A 67 5.52 7.22 6.89
CA ARG A 67 5.06 8.46 7.51
C ARG A 67 5.98 8.79 8.69
N LYS A 68 6.87 9.76 8.49
CA LYS A 68 7.91 10.18 9.47
C LYS A 68 7.40 10.51 10.88
N SER A 69 6.13 10.88 11.05
CA SER A 69 5.58 11.24 12.35
C SER A 69 5.32 10.04 13.27
N ASP A 70 5.04 8.87 12.73
CA ASP A 70 4.63 7.68 13.51
C ASP A 70 5.17 6.35 12.97
N GLY A 71 5.99 6.37 11.92
CA GLY A 71 6.61 5.18 11.34
C GLY A 71 5.64 4.27 10.59
N MET A 72 4.41 4.73 10.34
CA MET A 72 3.41 3.94 9.64
C MET A 72 3.79 3.81 8.16
N ILE A 73 3.71 2.58 7.64
CA ILE A 73 4.00 2.28 6.25
C ILE A 73 2.72 2.43 5.42
N GLY A 74 2.81 3.20 4.35
CA GLY A 74 1.85 3.19 3.25
C GLY A 74 2.47 2.51 2.03
N THR A 75 1.64 1.84 1.23
CA THR A 75 2.07 1.22 -0.03
C THR A 75 1.14 1.67 -1.15
N VAL A 76 1.69 2.09 -2.28
CA VAL A 76 0.93 2.26 -3.53
C VAL A 76 1.37 1.23 -4.55
N MET A 77 0.42 0.70 -5.31
CA MET A 77 0.72 -0.17 -6.45
C MET A 77 -0.30 0.04 -7.55
N HIS A 78 0.16 -0.16 -8.78
CA HIS A 78 -0.71 -0.30 -9.94
C HIS A 78 -0.68 -1.75 -10.39
N GLN A 79 -1.85 -2.37 -10.54
CA GLN A 79 -1.99 -3.71 -11.06
C GLN A 79 -3.20 -3.79 -11.97
N SER A 80 -3.01 -4.30 -13.19
CA SER A 80 -4.05 -4.34 -14.22
C SER A 80 -4.60 -2.95 -14.54
N ASP A 81 -5.82 -2.63 -14.10
CA ASP A 81 -6.47 -1.33 -14.25
C ASP A 81 -6.79 -0.67 -12.90
N GLN A 82 -6.13 -1.12 -11.84
CA GLN A 82 -6.38 -0.72 -10.47
C GLN A 82 -5.17 -0.02 -9.87
N ILE A 83 -5.42 1.00 -9.07
CA ILE A 83 -4.46 1.51 -8.10
C ILE A 83 -4.93 1.09 -6.73
N ASP A 84 -4.06 0.39 -6.00
CA ASP A 84 -4.28 0.05 -4.61
C ASP A 84 -3.38 0.92 -3.71
N PHE A 85 -4.00 1.48 -2.68
CA PHE A 85 -3.33 2.20 -1.60
C PHE A 85 -3.57 1.46 -0.30
N PHE A 86 -2.50 1.00 0.34
CA PHE A 86 -2.55 0.27 1.60
C PHE A 86 -1.97 1.11 2.74
N VAL A 87 -2.51 0.90 3.93
CA VAL A 87 -1.97 1.42 5.18
C VAL A 87 -1.84 0.25 6.14
N TRP A 88 -0.60 0.00 6.58
CA TRP A 88 -0.28 -1.14 7.42
C TRP A 88 -0.38 -0.73 8.90
N HIS A 89 -1.49 -1.07 9.54
CA HIS A 89 -1.72 -0.86 10.98
C HIS A 89 -1.26 -2.08 11.78
N ASP A 90 -0.82 -1.84 13.03
CA ASP A 90 -0.53 -2.87 14.03
C ASP A 90 0.30 -4.05 13.49
N ILE A 91 1.46 -3.73 12.91
CA ILE A 91 2.37 -4.69 12.27
C ILE A 91 3.15 -5.46 13.35
N GLN A 92 2.45 -6.34 14.09
CA GLN A 92 3.07 -7.26 15.03
C GLN A 92 3.48 -8.53 14.28
N PHE A 93 4.79 -8.80 14.25
CA PHE A 93 5.40 -10.01 13.68
C PHE A 93 5.50 -11.13 14.70
#